data_AF-A0AAU1VXP1-F1
#
_entry.id   AF-A0AAU1VXP1-F1
#
_cell.length_a   1.000
_cell.length_b   1.000
_cell.length_c   1.000
_cell.angle_alpha   90.00
_cell.angle_beta   90.00
_cell.angle_gamma   90.00
#
_symmetry.space_group_name_H-M   'P 1'
#
loop_
_entity.id
_entity.type
_entity.pdbx_description
1 polymer ?
#
loop_
_entity_poly.entity_id
_entity_poly.type
_entity_poly.pdbx_seq_one_letter_code
_entity_poly.pdbx_strand_id
1 'polypeptide(L)'
;MGSQGRQGSPAGRRAAVVLLVLPLLGALGLVTGPAGSAPAHAASACSGRLVKTVTFSTGSLRVYKSRAYACAVSVARKPGARRAMRVSLQPRGGHAVVDSGAFTSLAGPVTVHALNRCVRASGSVGGSSGSTGWILC
;
A
#
# COMPACT_ATOMS: atom_id res chain seq x y z
N MET A 1 -44.20 -25.10 -39.39
CA MET A 1 -45.41 -25.93 -39.25
C MET A 1 -45.06 -27.05 -38.28
N GLY A 2 -45.44 -26.98 -37.01
CA GLY A 2 -46.78 -27.31 -36.49
C GLY A 2 -46.56 -28.42 -35.44
N SER A 3 -47.36 -28.67 -34.43
CA SER A 3 -48.55 -28.06 -33.88
C SER A 3 -48.68 -28.63 -32.47
N GLN A 4 -49.23 -27.85 -31.55
CA GLN A 4 -49.57 -28.27 -30.20
C GLN A 4 -50.62 -29.39 -30.18
N GLY A 5 -50.50 -30.33 -29.25
CA GLY A 5 -51.61 -31.14 -28.72
C GLY A 5 -51.32 -31.42 -27.24
N ARG A 6 -51.93 -30.72 -26.28
CA ARG A 6 -53.29 -30.83 -25.69
C ARG A 6 -53.54 -32.12 -24.88
N GLN A 7 -53.91 -31.87 -23.61
CA GLN A 7 -54.76 -32.64 -22.69
C GLN A 7 -54.02 -33.66 -21.79
N GLY A 8 -54.27 -33.72 -20.48
CA GLY A 8 -55.30 -33.05 -19.68
C GLY A 8 -55.01 -33.16 -18.18
N SER A 9 -55.68 -32.32 -17.41
CA SER A 9 -55.73 -32.40 -15.94
C SER A 9 -56.90 -33.27 -15.50
N PRO A 10 -56.74 -34.01 -14.39
CA PRO A 10 -57.82 -34.19 -13.45
C PRO A 10 -57.50 -33.51 -12.11
N ALA A 11 -58.51 -32.80 -11.61
CA ALA A 11 -58.57 -32.20 -10.29
C ALA A 11 -58.77 -33.26 -9.20
N GLY A 12 -58.26 -33.02 -7.98
CA GLY A 12 -58.68 -33.83 -6.84
C GLY A 12 -57.83 -33.79 -5.56
N ARG A 13 -57.92 -32.67 -4.82
CA ARG A 13 -58.11 -32.59 -3.34
C ARG A 13 -57.30 -33.48 -2.35
N ARG A 14 -56.69 -32.75 -1.39
CA ARG A 14 -56.49 -33.01 0.07
C ARG A 14 -55.12 -33.53 0.55
N ALA A 15 -54.38 -32.58 1.12
CA ALA A 15 -53.66 -32.61 2.41
C ALA A 15 -53.03 -33.93 2.90
N ALA A 16 -51.69 -33.96 2.97
CA ALA A 16 -50.95 -34.32 4.19
C ALA A 16 -49.44 -34.03 4.03
N VAL A 17 -48.96 -33.13 4.89
CA VAL A 17 -47.66 -33.02 5.59
C VAL A 17 -46.52 -33.99 5.22
N VAL A 18 -45.30 -33.43 5.13
CA VAL A 18 -44.03 -33.89 5.75
C VAL A 18 -42.81 -33.83 4.79
N LEU A 19 -41.89 -32.90 5.13
CA LEU A 19 -40.42 -32.87 5.01
C LEU A 19 -39.69 -33.57 3.85
N LEU A 20 -38.91 -32.79 3.08
CA LEU A 20 -37.56 -33.11 2.57
C LEU A 20 -36.94 -31.79 2.02
N VAL A 21 -36.10 -31.05 2.76
CA VAL A 21 -34.64 -31.21 2.99
C VAL A 21 -33.77 -30.63 1.85
N LEU A 22 -33.10 -29.51 2.19
CA LEU A 22 -31.83 -28.92 1.71
C LEU A 22 -31.71 -28.35 0.27
N PRO A 23 -31.61 -27.00 0.13
CA PRO A 23 -30.95 -26.35 -1.01
C PRO A 23 -29.46 -26.18 -0.70
N LEU A 24 -28.54 -26.26 -1.69
CA LEU A 24 -27.25 -25.54 -1.65
C LEU A 24 -26.41 -25.71 -2.93
N LEU A 25 -25.78 -24.58 -3.30
CA LEU A 25 -24.61 -24.38 -4.17
C LEU A 25 -24.94 -24.20 -5.67
N GLY A 26 -24.88 -23.01 -6.27
CA GLY A 26 -24.12 -21.80 -5.94
C GLY A 26 -23.10 -21.56 -7.06
N ALA A 27 -23.48 -20.74 -8.04
CA ALA A 27 -22.71 -20.45 -9.24
C ALA A 27 -21.35 -19.80 -8.94
N LEU A 28 -20.27 -20.32 -9.55
CA LEU A 28 -18.95 -19.67 -9.54
C LEU A 28 -18.71 -18.95 -10.87
N GLY A 29 -19.17 -17.70 -10.95
CA GLY A 29 -18.79 -16.77 -12.00
C GLY A 29 -17.39 -16.24 -11.73
N LEU A 30 -16.42 -16.59 -12.59
CA LEU A 30 -15.08 -15.98 -12.59
C LEU A 30 -15.18 -14.56 -13.16
N VAL A 31 -15.23 -13.58 -12.27
CA VAL A 31 -15.13 -12.16 -12.64
C VAL A 31 -13.68 -11.83 -12.99
N THR A 32 -13.44 -11.49 -14.25
CA THR A 32 -12.21 -10.84 -14.71
C THR A 32 -12.20 -9.40 -14.22
N GLY A 33 -11.51 -9.12 -13.12
CA GLY A 33 -11.28 -7.75 -12.65
C GLY A 33 -10.09 -7.11 -13.37
N PRO A 34 -10.20 -5.86 -13.87
CA PRO A 34 -9.07 -5.18 -14.51
C PRO A 34 -7.99 -4.88 -13.46
N ALA A 35 -6.73 -5.10 -13.82
CA ALA A 35 -5.58 -4.59 -13.08
C ALA A 35 -5.57 -3.06 -13.18
N GLY A 36 -6.37 -2.41 -12.33
CA GLY A 36 -6.32 -0.98 -12.13
C GLY A 36 -4.98 -0.60 -11.54
N SER A 37 -4.21 0.18 -12.29
CA SER A 37 -3.10 0.98 -11.77
C SER A 37 -3.62 1.80 -10.58
N ALA A 38 -3.28 1.36 -9.36
CA ALA A 38 -3.65 2.09 -8.16
C ALA A 38 -3.12 3.53 -8.28
N PRO A 39 -3.94 4.55 -7.97
CA PRO A 39 -3.47 5.92 -8.01
C PRO A 39 -2.29 6.04 -7.06
N ALA A 40 -1.18 6.60 -7.56
CA ALA A 40 -0.08 7.05 -6.74
C ALA A 40 -0.63 8.16 -5.84
N HIS A 41 -1.16 7.76 -4.68
CA HIS A 41 -1.54 8.69 -3.65
C HIS A 41 -0.29 9.50 -3.33
N ALA A 42 -0.33 10.80 -3.65
CA ALA A 42 0.46 11.80 -2.94
C ALA A 42 -0.06 11.88 -1.49
N ALA A 43 -0.08 10.74 -0.80
CA ALA A 43 -0.22 10.68 0.63
C ALA A 43 0.92 11.52 1.19
N SER A 44 0.64 12.29 2.24
CA SER A 44 1.67 12.79 3.16
C SER A 44 2.62 11.63 3.46
N ALA A 45 3.77 11.58 2.79
CA ALA A 45 4.43 10.31 2.52
C ALA A 45 4.78 9.55 3.81
N CYS A 46 5.06 10.28 4.88
CA CYS A 46 5.12 9.73 6.23
C CYS A 46 4.01 10.28 7.11
N SER A 47 3.30 9.39 7.81
CA SER A 47 2.45 9.75 8.94
C SER A 47 3.31 10.07 10.17
N GLY A 48 2.94 11.10 10.93
CA GLY A 48 3.55 11.42 12.23
C GLY A 48 4.22 12.80 12.28
N ARG A 49 4.96 13.05 13.36
CA ARG A 49 5.64 14.33 13.60
C ARG A 49 6.97 14.35 12.86
N LEU A 50 7.24 15.40 12.09
CA LEU A 50 8.57 15.65 11.54
C LEU A 50 9.55 15.93 12.68
N VAL A 51 10.60 15.11 12.79
CA VAL A 51 11.58 15.17 13.89
C VAL A 51 12.97 15.55 13.43
N LYS A 52 13.30 15.28 12.15
CA LYS A 52 14.58 15.68 11.56
C LYS A 52 14.42 15.97 10.08
N THR A 53 15.09 17.03 9.65
CA THR A 53 15.33 17.32 8.23
C THR A 53 16.83 17.49 8.03
N VAL A 54 17.36 16.85 6.99
CA VAL A 54 18.73 17.03 6.52
C VAL A 54 18.65 17.54 5.09
N THR A 55 19.02 18.79 4.88
CA THR A 55 19.02 19.42 3.55
C THR A 55 20.35 19.22 2.85
N PHE A 56 20.30 19.00 1.54
CA PHE A 56 21.46 18.92 0.66
C PHE A 56 21.15 19.62 -0.68
N SER A 57 22.13 19.74 -1.58
CA SER A 57 22.05 20.68 -2.72
C SER A 57 20.86 20.40 -3.66
N THR A 58 20.50 19.14 -3.86
CA THR A 58 19.45 18.71 -4.79
C THR A 58 18.13 18.31 -4.12
N GLY A 59 18.07 18.30 -2.78
CA GLY A 59 16.92 17.77 -2.06
C GLY A 59 17.02 17.83 -0.54
N SER A 60 16.15 17.07 0.11
CA SER A 60 16.13 16.94 1.57
C SER A 60 15.72 15.53 1.99
N LEU A 61 16.37 15.03 3.03
CA LEU A 61 15.94 13.83 3.76
C LEU A 61 15.08 14.28 4.94
N ARG A 62 13.87 13.73 5.04
CA ARG A 62 12.91 14.05 6.11
C ARG A 62 12.59 12.79 6.88
N VAL A 63 12.70 12.87 8.21
CA VAL A 63 12.43 11.77 9.13
C VAL A 63 11.29 12.15 10.06
N TYR A 64 10.32 11.25 10.19
CA TYR A 64 9.12 11.40 10.98
C TYR A 64 9.06 10.32 12.05
N LYS A 65 8.48 10.66 13.20
CA LYS A 65 8.23 9.75 14.31
C LYS A 65 6.73 9.67 14.60
N SER A 66 6.24 8.45 14.76
CA SER A 66 4.95 8.15 15.40
C SER A 66 5.21 7.39 16.72
N ARG A 67 4.16 6.89 17.39
CA ARG A 67 4.33 6.21 18.68
C ARG A 67 5.32 5.04 18.61
N ALA A 68 5.18 4.18 17.62
CA ALA A 68 5.97 2.95 17.50
C ALA A 68 6.87 2.89 16.26
N TYR A 69 6.76 3.85 15.34
CA TYR A 69 7.44 3.80 14.06
C TYR A 69 8.27 5.05 13.79
N ALA A 70 9.35 4.84 13.03
CA ALA A 70 10.05 5.89 12.31
C ALA A 70 9.76 5.74 10.82
N CYS A 71 9.64 6.87 10.12
CA CYS A 71 9.42 6.92 8.68
C CYS A 71 10.40 7.90 8.04
N ALA A 72 10.94 7.57 6.88
CA ALA A 72 11.85 8.46 6.16
C ALA A 72 11.50 8.57 4.67
N VAL A 73 11.75 9.76 4.12
CA VAL A 73 11.61 10.06 2.70
C VAL A 73 12.73 11.00 2.23
N SER A 74 13.12 10.85 0.98
CA SER A 74 14.03 11.78 0.29
C SER A 74 13.23 12.58 -0.72
N VAL A 75 13.21 13.91 -0.60
CA VAL A 75 12.39 14.81 -1.41
C VAL A 75 13.30 15.65 -2.30
N ALA A 76 12.97 15.72 -3.60
CA ALA A 76 13.68 16.56 -4.54
C ALA A 76 13.39 18.05 -4.27
N ARG A 77 14.44 18.88 -4.35
CA ARG A 77 14.31 20.34 -4.20
C ARG A 77 13.54 20.96 -5.37
N LYS A 78 13.72 20.41 -6.56
CA LYS A 78 13.05 20.81 -7.81
C LYS A 78 12.38 19.58 -8.42
N PRO A 79 11.10 19.32 -8.10
CA PRO A 79 10.35 18.19 -8.66
C PRO A 79 10.20 18.29 -10.19
N GLY A 80 9.91 17.16 -10.82
CA GLY A 80 9.52 17.09 -12.24
C GLY A 80 10.42 16.17 -13.07
N ALA A 81 11.70 16.53 -13.21
CA ALA A 81 12.64 15.69 -13.94
C ALA A 81 12.89 14.37 -13.21
N ARG A 82 12.85 13.25 -13.94
CA ARG A 82 13.14 11.92 -13.41
C ARG A 82 14.64 11.81 -13.08
N ARG A 83 14.96 11.52 -11.82
CA ARG A 83 16.35 11.46 -11.31
C ARG A 83 16.51 10.25 -10.41
N ALA A 84 17.73 9.73 -10.31
CA ALA A 84 18.07 8.72 -9.32
C ALA A 84 17.83 9.29 -7.91
N MET A 85 17.04 8.61 -7.10
CA MET A 85 16.81 8.94 -5.71
C MET A 85 16.83 7.66 -4.87
N ARG A 86 17.19 7.83 -3.60
CA ARG A 86 17.23 6.74 -2.63
C ARG A 86 16.84 7.26 -1.26
N VAL A 87 16.20 6.40 -0.48
CA VAL A 87 16.03 6.57 0.95
C VAL A 87 16.33 5.25 1.64
N SER A 88 16.94 5.33 2.82
CA SER A 88 17.28 4.19 3.66
C SER A 88 16.98 4.54 5.09
N LEU A 89 16.37 3.61 5.81
CA LEU A 89 16.07 3.77 7.23
C LEU A 89 16.45 2.49 7.96
N GLN A 90 17.33 2.61 8.94
CA GLN A 90 17.87 1.50 9.71
C GLN A 90 17.56 1.67 11.19
N PRO A 91 16.83 0.74 11.82
CA PRO A 91 16.76 0.66 13.27
C PRO A 91 18.04 0.03 13.82
N ARG A 92 18.48 0.49 14.98
CA ARG A 92 19.68 -0.07 15.63
C ARG A 92 19.43 -1.53 15.98
N GLY A 93 20.41 -2.38 15.65
CA GLY A 93 20.29 -3.84 15.80
C GLY A 93 19.38 -4.51 14.77
N GLY A 94 18.98 -3.82 13.70
CA GLY A 94 18.19 -4.40 12.62
C GLY A 94 18.71 -4.04 11.22
N HIS A 95 18.07 -4.64 10.22
CA HIS A 95 18.39 -4.40 8.81
C HIS A 95 17.79 -3.08 8.32
N ALA A 96 18.50 -2.43 7.41
CA ALA A 96 18.02 -1.21 6.77
C ALA A 96 16.92 -1.54 5.76
N VAL A 97 15.83 -0.78 5.81
CA VAL A 97 14.80 -0.76 4.76
C VAL A 97 15.19 0.32 3.76
N VAL A 98 15.22 -0.02 2.48
CA VAL A 98 15.72 0.83 1.41
C VAL A 98 14.68 0.93 0.31
N ASP A 99 14.46 2.13 -0.20
CA ASP A 99 13.77 2.37 -1.46
C ASP A 99 14.69 3.19 -2.37
N SER A 100 14.86 2.76 -3.61
CA SER A 100 15.78 3.37 -4.57
C SER A 100 15.33 3.16 -6.00
N GLY A 101 15.52 4.17 -6.83
CA GLY A 101 15.09 4.13 -8.22
C GLY A 101 15.11 5.51 -8.86
N ALA A 102 14.48 5.61 -10.02
CA ALA A 102 14.35 6.88 -10.72
C ALA A 102 12.96 7.48 -10.45
N PHE A 103 12.93 8.59 -9.71
CA PHE A 103 11.71 9.26 -9.26
C PHE A 103 11.67 10.71 -9.73
N THR A 104 10.50 11.34 -9.72
CA THR A 104 10.31 12.74 -10.15
C THR A 104 10.24 13.71 -9.00
N SER A 105 9.75 13.27 -7.84
CA SER A 105 9.48 14.13 -6.68
C SER A 105 10.09 13.60 -5.38
N LEU A 106 9.96 12.30 -5.12
CA LEU A 106 10.29 11.71 -3.82
C LEU A 106 10.65 10.23 -3.96
N ALA A 107 11.60 9.75 -3.15
CA ALA A 107 11.82 8.33 -2.85
C ALA A 107 11.35 8.00 -1.43
N GLY A 108 10.73 6.83 -1.26
CA GLY A 108 10.01 6.39 -0.07
C GLY A 108 8.48 6.49 -0.22
N PRO A 109 7.74 6.30 0.89
CA PRO A 109 8.21 6.19 2.27
C PRO A 109 8.80 4.83 2.63
N VAL A 110 9.86 4.85 3.44
CA VAL A 110 10.35 3.66 4.15
C VAL A 110 10.03 3.79 5.63
N THR A 111 9.45 2.74 6.22
CA THR A 111 9.02 2.72 7.62
C THR A 111 9.69 1.57 8.35
N VAL A 112 10.06 1.81 9.61
CA VAL A 112 10.59 0.78 10.50
C VAL A 112 9.96 0.92 11.87
N HIS A 113 9.75 -0.21 12.54
CA HIS A 113 9.33 -0.20 13.93
C HIS A 113 10.50 0.25 14.81
N ALA A 114 10.34 1.33 15.56
CA ALA A 114 11.42 2.05 16.20
C ALA A 114 11.24 2.33 17.69
N LEU A 115 10.05 2.12 18.31
CA LEU A 115 9.76 2.34 19.75
C LEU A 115 10.85 3.09 20.55
N ASN A 116 11.72 2.34 21.23
CA ASN A 116 12.85 2.84 22.06
C ASN A 116 14.22 2.56 21.40
N ARG A 117 14.24 2.25 20.12
CA ARG A 117 15.45 1.97 19.35
C ARG A 117 15.85 3.21 18.57
N CYS A 118 17.12 3.57 18.67
CA CYS A 118 17.69 4.58 17.78
C CYS A 118 17.54 4.14 16.31
N VAL A 119 17.34 5.11 15.42
CA VAL A 119 17.31 4.89 13.97
C VAL A 119 18.33 5.78 13.28
N ARG A 120 18.83 5.31 12.13
CA ARG A 120 19.68 6.08 11.22
C ARG A 120 19.00 6.15 9.87
N ALA A 121 18.88 7.35 9.32
CA ALA A 121 18.33 7.58 7.99
C ALA A 121 19.39 8.12 7.04
N SER A 122 19.34 7.71 5.78
CA SER A 122 20.17 8.23 4.70
C SER A 122 19.32 8.46 3.46
N GLY A 123 19.62 9.49 2.69
CA GLY A 123 18.85 9.87 1.52
C GLY A 123 19.72 10.48 0.43
N SER A 124 19.33 10.31 -0.82
CA SER A 124 19.97 10.95 -1.96
C SER A 124 18.97 11.32 -3.05
N VAL A 125 19.29 12.39 -3.78
CA VAL A 125 18.57 12.87 -4.96
C VAL A 125 19.60 13.35 -5.99
N GLY A 126 19.57 12.83 -7.21
CA GLY A 126 20.34 13.37 -8.35
C GLY A 126 21.84 13.57 -8.08
N GLY A 127 22.48 12.65 -7.35
CA GLY A 127 23.93 12.69 -7.07
C GLY A 127 24.34 13.43 -5.79
N SER A 128 23.43 14.13 -5.11
CA SER A 128 23.70 14.67 -3.75
C SER A 128 22.99 13.85 -2.70
N SER A 129 23.56 13.80 -1.49
CA SER A 129 23.07 12.96 -0.41
C SER A 129 23.22 13.62 0.95
N GLY A 130 22.48 13.10 1.91
CA GLY A 130 22.58 13.46 3.32
C GLY A 130 22.23 12.26 4.19
N SER A 131 22.73 12.25 5.42
CA SER A 131 22.38 11.23 6.40
C SER A 131 22.24 11.82 7.79
N THR A 132 21.57 11.09 8.66
CA THR A 132 21.56 11.35 10.09
C THR A 132 22.64 10.52 10.78
N GLY A 133 22.99 10.91 12.00
CA GLY A 133 23.52 9.97 12.98
C GLY A 133 22.43 9.02 13.49
N TRP A 134 22.69 8.34 14.60
CA TRP A 134 21.64 7.66 15.36
C TRP A 134 20.78 8.71 16.06
N ILE A 135 19.48 8.69 15.77
CA ILE A 135 18.48 9.61 16.32
C ILE A 135 17.29 8.83 16.88
N LEU A 136 16.40 9.49 17.62
CA LEU A 136 15.20 8.86 18.21
C LEU A 136 15.51 7.71 19.19
N CYS A 137 16.72 7.74 19.76
CA CYS A 137 16.93 7.33 21.13
C CYS A 137 16.14 8.30 22.03
#